data_AF-A0A8E1C1T9-F1
#
_entry.id   AF-A0A8E1C1T9-F1
#
_cell.length_a   1.000
_cell.length_b   1.000
_cell.length_c   1.000
_cell.angle_alpha   90.00
_cell.angle_beta   90.00
_cell.angle_gamma   90.00
#
_symmetry.space_group_name_H-M   'P 1'
#
loop_
_entity.id
_entity.type
_entity.pdbx_description
1 polymer ?
#
loop_
_entity_poly.entity_id
_entity_poly.type
_entity_poly.pdbx_seq_one_letter_code
_entity_poly.pdbx_strand_id
1 'polypeptide(L)'
;MPSLPELTAQQQDDVRQACGFACVRCGVTIYRYLRLPESHGVTLLCPTCHGLVEEGRLTPMQVQGFHANPVVRQRHFARDRLPFSPELPTLIMGGSQLLRDTPIPLTLEGEPILIFAPPRRSNGATRISVRMGGPDGEPVQVVNGNEWMPTDGSWHFLLRGDRYSMMAARGEGLAVLRIVARNRIAVEHLRTTIRGRRLEATPDWLEIDGKRYVGRIGSGTLIGLEC
;
A
#
# COMPACT_ATOMS: atom_id res chain seq x y z
N MET A 1 -17.73 -15.31 0.79
CA MET A 1 -16.84 -15.74 1.89
C MET A 1 -17.43 -15.21 3.19
N PRO A 2 -17.40 -15.95 4.31
CA PRO A 2 -17.90 -15.42 5.57
C PRO A 2 -17.13 -14.15 5.91
N SER A 3 -17.85 -13.10 6.30
CA SER A 3 -17.25 -11.85 6.77
C SER A 3 -16.22 -12.15 7.87
N LEU A 4 -15.10 -11.45 7.81
CA LEU A 4 -14.21 -11.37 8.96
C LEU A 4 -15.06 -10.91 10.16
N PRO A 5 -14.89 -11.50 11.34
CA PRO A 5 -15.57 -10.97 12.51
C PRO A 5 -15.08 -9.52 12.67
N GLU A 6 -15.94 -8.63 13.15
CA GLU A 6 -15.51 -7.28 13.48
C GLU A 6 -14.45 -7.37 14.58
N LEU A 7 -13.18 -7.37 14.17
CA LEU A 7 -12.05 -7.34 15.09
C LEU A 7 -12.00 -5.93 15.67
N THR A 8 -11.95 -5.84 17.00
CA THR A 8 -11.61 -4.58 17.67
C THR A 8 -10.25 -4.07 17.20
N ALA A 9 -9.99 -2.78 17.33
CA ALA A 9 -8.69 -2.19 16.98
C ALA A 9 -7.51 -2.88 17.70
N GLN A 10 -7.73 -3.31 18.95
CA GLN A 10 -6.73 -4.06 19.72
C GLN A 10 -6.46 -5.44 19.11
N GLN A 11 -7.51 -6.21 18.79
CA GLN A 11 -7.36 -7.52 18.15
C GLN A 11 -6.70 -7.41 16.77
N GLN A 12 -7.01 -6.37 16.00
CA GLN A 12 -6.33 -6.07 14.75
C GLN A 12 -4.83 -5.84 14.99
N ASP A 13 -4.47 -5.03 15.99
CA ASP A 13 -3.07 -4.80 16.37
C ASP A 13 -2.34 -6.07 16.79
N ASP A 14 -3.00 -6.94 17.56
CA ASP A 14 -2.43 -8.21 18.01
C ASP A 14 -2.19 -9.17 16.83
N VAL A 15 -3.15 -9.27 15.90
CA VAL A 15 -3.02 -10.05 14.66
C VAL A 15 -1.87 -9.51 13.81
N ARG A 16 -1.79 -8.18 13.64
CA ARG A 16 -0.71 -7.54 12.89
C ARG A 16 0.65 -7.82 13.52
N GLN A 17 0.75 -7.68 14.83
CA GLN A 17 1.98 -7.98 15.55
C GLN A 17 2.36 -9.45 15.38
N ALA A 18 1.43 -10.38 15.58
CA ALA A 18 1.65 -11.82 15.41
C ALA A 18 2.16 -12.16 14.00
N CYS A 19 1.56 -11.58 12.96
CA CYS A 19 1.97 -11.78 11.57
C CYS A 19 3.23 -11.00 11.17
N GLY A 20 3.79 -10.17 12.07
CA GLY A 20 4.98 -9.35 11.79
C GLY A 20 4.71 -8.18 10.84
N PHE A 21 3.48 -7.65 10.85
CA PHE A 21 3.02 -6.49 10.08
C PHE A 21 3.04 -6.67 8.55
N ALA A 22 2.95 -7.91 8.09
CA ALA A 22 3.03 -8.24 6.68
C ALA A 22 2.36 -9.59 6.38
N CYS A 23 2.22 -9.88 5.07
CA CYS A 23 1.82 -11.17 4.56
C CYS A 23 2.68 -12.30 5.15
N VAL A 24 2.07 -13.27 5.82
CA VAL A 24 2.81 -14.37 6.46
C VAL A 24 3.55 -15.27 5.47
N ARG A 25 3.14 -15.27 4.19
CA ARG A 25 3.74 -16.08 3.12
C ARG A 25 4.91 -15.40 2.41
N CYS A 26 4.75 -14.14 2.00
CA CYS A 26 5.73 -13.44 1.13
C CYS A 26 6.29 -12.15 1.73
N GLY A 27 5.76 -11.70 2.85
CA GLY A 27 6.25 -10.54 3.59
C GLY A 27 5.93 -9.15 3.01
N VAL A 28 5.12 -9.09 1.95
CA VAL A 28 4.53 -7.83 1.48
C VAL A 28 3.77 -7.15 2.62
N THR A 29 3.96 -5.84 2.75
CA THR A 29 3.40 -5.04 3.84
C THR A 29 1.96 -4.62 3.61
N ILE A 30 1.48 -4.57 2.36
CA ILE A 30 0.04 -4.41 2.05
C ILE A 30 -0.68 -5.74 2.28
N TYR A 31 -1.76 -5.72 3.09
CA TYR A 31 -2.41 -6.93 3.56
C TYR A 31 -3.93 -6.88 3.50
N ARG A 32 -4.53 -8.07 3.50
CA ARG A 32 -5.93 -8.37 3.84
C ARG A 32 -5.90 -9.33 5.03
N TYR A 33 -6.87 -9.20 5.92
CA TYR A 33 -7.11 -10.22 6.93
C TYR A 33 -7.72 -11.47 6.26
N LEU A 34 -7.34 -12.65 6.75
CA LEU A 34 -7.93 -13.92 6.33
C LEU A 34 -8.27 -14.73 7.58
N ARG A 35 -9.53 -15.17 7.68
CA ARG A 35 -9.95 -16.11 8.72
C ARG A 35 -9.37 -17.49 8.42
N LEU A 36 -8.73 -18.08 9.42
CA LEU A 36 -8.25 -19.46 9.35
C LEU A 36 -9.42 -20.42 9.62
N PRO A 37 -9.56 -21.50 8.83
CA PRO A 37 -10.73 -22.37 8.92
C PRO A 37 -10.78 -23.23 10.19
N GLU A 38 -9.64 -23.62 10.78
CA GLU A 38 -9.61 -24.60 11.88
C GLU A 38 -9.40 -23.99 13.28
N SER A 39 -8.75 -22.83 13.38
CA SER A 39 -8.27 -22.29 14.67
C SER A 39 -9.11 -21.14 15.22
N HIS A 40 -10.17 -20.73 14.53
CA HIS A 40 -10.84 -19.43 14.73
C HIS A 40 -9.88 -18.22 14.68
N GLY A 41 -8.63 -18.41 14.26
CA GLY A 41 -7.62 -17.37 14.17
C GLY A 41 -7.77 -16.51 12.93
N VAL A 42 -7.07 -15.38 12.93
CA VAL A 42 -6.96 -14.48 11.79
C VAL A 42 -5.49 -14.31 11.45
N THR A 43 -5.17 -14.38 10.15
CA THR A 43 -3.83 -14.15 9.63
C THR A 43 -3.81 -13.02 8.62
N LEU A 44 -2.62 -12.59 8.21
CA LEU A 44 -2.43 -11.58 7.17
C LEU A 44 -1.89 -12.21 5.89
N LEU A 45 -2.55 -11.96 4.76
CA LEU A 45 -2.03 -12.23 3.43
C LEU A 45 -2.05 -10.96 2.59
N CYS A 46 -1.07 -10.77 1.70
CA CYS A 46 -1.23 -9.71 0.69
C CYS A 46 -2.34 -10.09 -0.30
N PRO A 47 -2.94 -9.13 -1.00
CA PRO A 47 -4.03 -9.43 -1.94
C PRO A 47 -3.66 -10.50 -2.97
N THR A 48 -2.42 -10.51 -3.46
CA THR A 48 -1.94 -11.56 -4.39
C THR A 48 -1.94 -12.95 -3.75
N CYS A 49 -1.50 -13.09 -2.49
CA CYS A 49 -1.53 -14.38 -1.80
C CYS A 49 -2.95 -14.79 -1.40
N HIS A 50 -3.79 -13.81 -1.05
CA HIS A 50 -5.21 -14.03 -0.76
C HIS A 50 -5.95 -14.56 -2.00
N GLY A 51 -5.69 -13.97 -3.18
CA GLY A 51 -6.24 -14.45 -4.46
C GLY A 51 -5.89 -15.91 -4.74
N LEU A 52 -4.67 -16.36 -4.41
CA LEU A 52 -4.30 -17.78 -4.55
C LEU A 52 -5.10 -18.70 -3.62
N VAL A 53 -5.56 -18.22 -2.46
CA VAL A 53 -6.48 -18.96 -1.59
C VAL A 53 -7.87 -19.01 -2.20
N GLU A 54 -8.38 -17.87 -2.68
CA GLU A 54 -9.68 -17.75 -3.37
C GLU A 54 -9.74 -18.65 -4.62
N GLU A 55 -8.63 -18.77 -5.36
CA GLU A 55 -8.45 -19.65 -6.53
C GLU A 55 -8.21 -21.13 -6.17
N GLY A 56 -8.13 -21.49 -4.88
CA GLY A 56 -7.83 -22.86 -4.44
C GLY A 56 -6.39 -23.34 -4.69
N ARG A 57 -5.48 -22.44 -5.07
CA ARG A 57 -4.06 -22.73 -5.34
C ARG A 57 -3.20 -22.72 -4.07
N LEU A 58 -3.71 -22.16 -2.98
CA LEU A 58 -3.18 -22.30 -1.63
C LEU A 58 -4.23 -22.98 -0.75
N THR A 59 -3.88 -24.15 -0.23
CA THR A 59 -4.75 -24.93 0.66
C THR A 59 -4.80 -24.31 2.06
N PRO A 60 -5.87 -24.54 2.83
CA PRO A 60 -5.96 -24.19 4.24
C PRO A 60 -4.75 -24.59 5.08
N MET A 61 -4.28 -25.83 4.91
CA MET A 61 -3.13 -26.37 5.65
C MET A 61 -1.83 -25.60 5.34
N GLN A 62 -1.61 -25.22 4.07
CA GLN A 62 -0.46 -24.39 3.70
C GLN A 62 -0.53 -23.01 4.36
N VAL A 63 -1.72 -22.38 4.36
CA VAL A 63 -1.93 -21.08 5.03
C VAL A 63 -1.69 -21.17 6.53
N GLN A 64 -2.17 -22.24 7.18
CA GLN A 64 -1.93 -22.51 8.60
C GLN A 64 -0.43 -22.66 8.90
N GLY A 65 0.31 -23.36 8.02
CA GLY A 65 1.77 -23.47 8.12
C GLY A 65 2.48 -22.12 8.02
N PHE A 66 2.08 -21.25 7.08
CA PHE A 66 2.62 -19.89 7.00
C PHE A 66 2.25 -19.05 8.22
N HIS A 67 1.03 -19.19 8.75
CA HIS A 67 0.60 -18.48 9.96
C HIS A 67 1.42 -18.89 11.18
N ALA A 68 1.69 -20.19 11.36
CA ALA A 68 2.49 -20.71 12.46
C ALA A 68 3.97 -20.29 12.37
N ASN A 69 4.50 -20.14 11.16
CA ASN A 69 5.88 -19.70 10.93
C ASN A 69 5.99 -18.61 9.84
N PRO A 70 5.57 -17.36 10.13
CA PRO A 70 5.53 -16.28 9.15
C PRO A 70 6.91 -16.01 8.56
N VAL A 71 7.00 -15.90 7.23
CA VAL A 71 8.27 -15.67 6.52
C VAL A 71 9.03 -14.46 7.07
N VAL A 72 8.32 -13.41 7.46
CA VAL A 72 8.90 -12.16 7.97
C VAL A 72 9.57 -12.27 9.34
N ARG A 73 9.33 -13.38 10.04
CA ARG A 73 9.93 -13.70 11.34
C ARG A 73 11.09 -14.67 11.22
N GLN A 74 11.36 -15.21 10.04
CA GLN A 74 12.46 -16.15 9.80
C GLN A 74 13.80 -15.40 9.70
N ARG A 75 14.89 -16.03 10.17
CA ARG A 75 16.22 -15.40 10.34
C ARG A 75 16.81 -14.80 9.07
N HIS A 76 16.48 -15.33 7.89
CA HIS A 76 17.07 -14.92 6.60
C HIS A 76 16.12 -14.06 5.75
N PHE A 77 15.03 -13.55 6.35
CA PHE A 77 14.11 -12.71 5.62
C PHE A 77 14.71 -11.33 5.31
N ALA A 78 14.80 -11.00 4.03
CA ALA A 78 15.38 -9.76 3.53
C ALA A 78 14.45 -8.55 3.76
N ARG A 79 14.34 -8.10 5.02
CA ARG A 79 13.53 -6.93 5.42
C ARG A 79 13.94 -5.65 4.69
N ASP A 80 15.20 -5.52 4.29
CA ASP A 80 15.73 -4.30 3.67
C ASP A 80 15.12 -3.98 2.30
N ARG A 81 14.44 -4.95 1.67
CA ARG A 81 13.74 -4.79 0.38
C ARG A 81 12.25 -4.44 0.52
N LEU A 82 11.79 -4.22 1.74
CA LEU A 82 10.41 -3.94 2.09
C LEU A 82 10.37 -2.73 3.02
N PRO A 83 9.23 -2.00 3.10
CA PRO A 83 9.18 -0.73 3.83
C PRO A 83 9.07 -0.95 5.35
N PHE A 84 10.06 -1.61 5.95
CA PHE A 84 10.26 -1.75 7.39
C PHE A 84 11.24 -0.69 7.88
N SER A 85 10.71 0.48 8.20
CA SER A 85 11.47 1.63 8.70
C SER A 85 10.69 2.32 9.82
N PRO A 86 11.35 2.73 10.92
CA PRO A 86 10.73 3.55 11.96
C PRO A 86 10.50 4.99 11.50
N GLU A 87 11.19 5.43 10.45
CA GLU A 87 11.12 6.78 9.89
C GLU A 87 10.15 6.85 8.70
N LEU A 88 9.71 8.07 8.37
CA LEU A 88 9.03 8.35 7.11
C LEU A 88 9.94 8.00 5.92
N PRO A 89 9.38 7.45 4.83
CA PRO A 89 10.18 7.11 3.68
C PRO A 89 10.67 8.38 2.98
N THR A 90 11.91 8.36 2.52
CA THR A 90 12.38 9.30 1.51
C THR A 90 11.73 8.95 0.17
N LEU A 91 11.10 9.91 -0.49
CA LEU A 91 10.39 9.69 -1.74
C LEU A 91 11.17 10.19 -2.96
N ILE A 92 11.04 9.46 -4.06
CA ILE A 92 11.49 9.88 -5.39
C ILE A 92 10.24 10.11 -6.24
N MET A 93 9.92 11.36 -6.54
CA MET A 93 8.77 11.77 -7.35
C MET A 93 8.90 13.22 -7.85
N GLY A 94 8.30 13.51 -9.00
CA GLY A 94 8.09 14.87 -9.51
C GLY A 94 9.34 15.64 -9.93
N GLY A 95 10.44 14.95 -10.22
CA GLY A 95 11.71 15.53 -10.63
C GLY A 95 12.53 16.10 -9.47
N SER A 96 12.09 15.89 -8.23
CA SER A 96 12.84 16.29 -7.04
C SER A 96 13.89 15.23 -6.70
N GLN A 97 15.07 15.68 -6.25
CA GLN A 97 16.21 14.79 -5.94
C GLN A 97 15.83 13.73 -4.90
N LEU A 98 15.29 14.14 -3.75
CA LEU A 98 14.76 13.28 -2.68
C LEU A 98 13.80 14.11 -1.80
N LEU A 99 12.55 13.67 -1.62
CA LEU A 99 11.58 14.28 -0.71
C LEU A 99 11.66 13.61 0.65
N ARG A 100 11.84 14.39 1.72
CA ARG A 100 11.98 13.90 3.09
C ARG A 100 10.93 14.54 3.98
N ASP A 101 10.58 13.84 5.06
CA ASP A 101 9.68 14.35 6.11
C ASP A 101 8.35 14.88 5.57
N THR A 102 7.84 14.24 4.50
CA THR A 102 6.58 14.61 3.84
C THR A 102 5.55 13.48 4.02
N PRO A 103 4.71 13.52 5.07
CA PRO A 103 3.67 12.53 5.30
C PRO A 103 2.63 12.47 4.18
N ILE A 104 2.32 13.60 3.55
CA ILE A 104 1.33 13.71 2.47
C ILE A 104 2.02 14.38 1.28
N PRO A 105 2.72 13.65 0.41
CA PRO A 105 3.47 14.25 -0.69
C PRO A 105 2.59 14.74 -1.84
N LEU A 106 1.35 14.27 -1.91
CA LEU A 106 0.49 14.49 -3.06
C LEU A 106 -0.97 14.65 -2.64
N THR A 107 -1.56 15.78 -3.06
CA THR A 107 -2.97 16.11 -2.86
C THR A 107 -3.60 16.54 -4.19
N LEU A 108 -4.87 16.25 -4.38
CA LEU A 108 -5.64 16.73 -5.54
C LEU A 108 -7.04 17.11 -5.08
N GLU A 109 -7.48 18.35 -5.33
CA GLU A 109 -8.77 18.85 -4.84
C GLU A 109 -8.95 18.66 -3.32
N GLY A 110 -7.89 18.91 -2.55
CA GLY A 110 -7.88 18.68 -1.10
C GLY A 110 -7.81 17.21 -0.65
N GLU A 111 -7.89 16.25 -1.58
CA GLU A 111 -7.81 14.82 -1.27
C GLU A 111 -6.37 14.34 -1.16
N PRO A 112 -5.95 13.74 -0.04
CA PRO A 112 -4.62 13.16 0.08
C PRO A 112 -4.54 11.86 -0.72
N ILE A 113 -3.81 11.89 -1.83
CA ILE A 113 -3.65 10.76 -2.75
C ILE A 113 -2.71 9.70 -2.15
N LEU A 114 -1.59 10.16 -1.59
CA LEU A 114 -0.62 9.31 -0.91
C LEU A 114 -0.41 9.82 0.51
N ILE A 115 -0.42 8.90 1.47
CA ILE A 115 -0.14 9.21 2.87
C ILE A 115 0.86 8.18 3.39
N PHE A 116 1.87 8.66 4.09
CA PHE A 116 2.86 7.87 4.79
C PHE A 116 2.86 8.22 6.26
N ALA A 117 2.97 7.22 7.12
CA ALA A 117 3.17 7.40 8.55
C ALA A 117 4.19 6.39 9.08
N PRO A 118 4.93 6.73 10.14
CA PRO A 118 5.78 5.77 10.82
C PRO A 118 4.95 4.59 11.36
N PRO A 119 5.58 3.43 11.59
CA PRO A 119 4.90 2.29 12.19
C PRO A 119 4.44 2.64 13.62
N ARG A 120 3.33 2.04 14.07
CA ARG A 120 2.87 2.18 15.47
C ARG A 120 3.82 1.53 16.48
N ARG A 121 4.68 0.62 16.02
CA ARG A 121 5.68 -0.10 16.82
C ARG A 121 7.01 -0.10 16.09
N SER A 122 8.13 -0.03 16.82
CA SER A 122 9.48 0.12 16.25
C SER A 122 9.89 -0.98 15.25
N ASN A 123 9.30 -2.17 15.34
CA ASN A 123 9.56 -3.30 14.42
C ASN A 123 8.53 -3.43 13.28
N GLY A 124 7.61 -2.48 13.16
CA GLY A 124 6.55 -2.49 12.17
C GLY A 124 6.97 -1.95 10.80
N ALA A 125 6.06 -2.10 9.83
CA ALA A 125 6.21 -1.51 8.51
C ALA A 125 5.71 -0.06 8.49
N THR A 126 6.35 0.80 7.68
CA THR A 126 5.82 2.09 7.28
C THR A 126 4.37 1.92 6.85
N ARG A 127 3.50 2.78 7.37
CA ARG A 127 2.08 2.78 7.04
C ARG A 127 1.87 3.60 5.78
N ILE A 128 1.28 2.97 4.78
CA ILE A 128 0.99 3.52 3.47
C ILE A 128 -0.53 3.59 3.34
N SER A 129 -1.05 4.76 2.98
CA SER A 129 -2.43 4.89 2.51
C SER A 129 -2.44 5.48 1.10
N VAL A 130 -3.37 5.00 0.29
CA VAL A 130 -3.54 5.41 -1.10
C VAL A 130 -5.02 5.68 -1.35
N ARG A 131 -5.33 6.87 -1.86
CA ARG A 131 -6.66 7.25 -2.37
C ARG A 131 -6.57 7.51 -3.86
N MET A 132 -7.51 6.96 -4.60
CA MET A 132 -7.56 7.05 -6.05
C MET A 132 -8.97 7.40 -6.50
N GLY A 133 -9.14 7.85 -7.74
CA GLY A 133 -10.44 8.09 -8.33
C GLY A 133 -11.17 6.81 -8.67
N GLY A 134 -12.44 6.75 -8.29
CA GLY A 134 -13.40 5.76 -8.75
C GLY A 134 -13.87 6.01 -10.19
N PRO A 135 -14.76 5.16 -10.72
CA PRO A 135 -15.28 5.27 -12.09
C PRO A 135 -16.01 6.59 -12.40
N ASP A 136 -16.61 7.21 -11.39
CA ASP A 136 -17.31 8.50 -11.42
C ASP A 136 -16.40 9.70 -11.07
N GLY A 137 -15.12 9.43 -10.76
CA GLY A 137 -14.20 10.44 -10.27
C GLY A 137 -14.31 10.72 -8.77
N GLU A 138 -15.15 9.99 -8.02
CA GLU A 138 -15.19 10.13 -6.56
C GLU A 138 -13.96 9.47 -5.91
N PRO A 139 -13.40 10.03 -4.83
CA PRO A 139 -12.28 9.43 -4.12
C PRO A 139 -12.63 8.07 -3.50
N VAL A 140 -11.80 7.07 -3.77
CA VAL A 140 -11.86 5.72 -3.20
C VAL A 140 -10.60 5.45 -2.40
N GLN A 141 -10.78 5.00 -1.15
CA GLN A 141 -9.67 4.51 -0.33
C GLN A 141 -9.25 3.12 -0.82
N VAL A 142 -8.10 3.03 -1.50
CA VAL A 142 -7.58 1.75 -2.03
C VAL A 142 -6.73 1.03 -0.99
N VAL A 143 -5.90 1.78 -0.25
CA VAL A 143 -5.10 1.26 0.87
C VAL A 143 -5.29 2.17 2.06
N ASN A 144 -5.57 1.65 3.25
CA ASN A 144 -5.64 2.41 4.50
C ASN A 144 -4.62 1.88 5.52
N GLY A 145 -3.49 2.57 5.69
CA GLY A 145 -2.47 2.20 6.67
C GLY A 145 -1.99 0.76 6.51
N ASN A 146 -1.71 0.37 5.25
CA ASN A 146 -1.36 -0.97 4.75
C ASN A 146 -2.50 -1.97 4.57
N GLU A 147 -3.71 -1.69 5.04
CA GLU A 147 -4.86 -2.54 4.77
C GLU A 147 -5.38 -2.29 3.36
N TRP A 148 -5.52 -3.35 2.58
CA TRP A 148 -6.15 -3.34 1.28
C TRP A 148 -7.67 -3.33 1.45
N MET A 149 -8.32 -2.28 0.95
CA MET A 149 -9.75 -2.06 1.18
C MET A 149 -10.66 -2.72 0.13
N PRO A 150 -10.34 -2.70 -1.18
CA PRO A 150 -11.25 -3.23 -2.20
C PRO A 150 -11.45 -4.75 -2.12
N THR A 151 -12.71 -5.19 -2.01
CA THR A 151 -13.08 -6.62 -1.97
C THR A 151 -14.03 -7.04 -3.10
N ASP A 152 -14.50 -6.09 -3.90
CA ASP A 152 -15.47 -6.25 -4.99
C ASP A 152 -14.79 -6.46 -6.37
N GLY A 153 -13.45 -6.51 -6.39
CA GLY A 153 -12.68 -6.62 -7.62
C GLY A 153 -12.58 -5.31 -8.42
N SER A 154 -13.03 -4.18 -7.88
CA SER A 154 -12.86 -2.86 -8.53
C SER A 154 -11.39 -2.44 -8.67
N TRP A 155 -10.52 -3.02 -7.84
CA TRP A 155 -9.09 -2.80 -7.86
C TRP A 155 -8.32 -4.11 -7.71
N HIS A 156 -7.13 -4.14 -8.29
CA HIS A 156 -6.19 -5.25 -8.23
C HIS A 156 -4.87 -4.80 -7.63
N PHE A 157 -4.29 -5.64 -6.78
CA PHE A 157 -2.95 -5.46 -6.27
C PHE A 157 -2.03 -6.57 -6.76
N LEU A 158 -0.85 -6.19 -7.20
CA LEU A 158 0.18 -7.08 -7.67
C LEU A 158 1.53 -6.71 -7.08
N LEU A 159 2.22 -7.71 -6.52
CA LEU A 159 3.64 -7.64 -6.23
C LEU A 159 4.44 -8.22 -7.42
N ARG A 160 5.36 -7.43 -7.99
CA ARG A 160 6.40 -7.92 -8.92
C ARG A 160 7.77 -7.41 -8.49
N GLY A 161 8.61 -8.31 -7.97
CA GLY A 161 9.91 -7.93 -7.43
C GLY A 161 9.76 -6.96 -6.25
N ASP A 162 10.17 -5.72 -6.46
CA ASP A 162 10.12 -4.60 -5.49
C ASP A 162 8.98 -3.60 -5.76
N ARG A 163 8.05 -3.92 -6.66
CA ARG A 163 6.94 -3.04 -7.06
C ARG A 163 5.61 -3.47 -6.46
N TYR A 164 4.95 -2.53 -5.80
CA TYR A 164 3.56 -2.62 -5.40
C TYR A 164 2.73 -1.90 -6.46
N SER A 165 2.02 -2.66 -7.28
CA SER A 165 1.14 -2.14 -8.32
C SER A 165 -0.32 -2.25 -7.89
N MET A 166 -1.06 -1.15 -7.96
CA MET A 166 -2.46 -1.02 -7.61
C MET A 166 -3.18 -0.47 -8.83
N MET A 167 -4.09 -1.25 -9.41
CA MET A 167 -4.69 -0.99 -10.71
C MET A 167 -6.20 -1.07 -10.61
N ALA A 168 -6.91 -0.06 -11.11
CA ALA A 168 -8.34 -0.13 -11.24
C ALA A 168 -8.71 -1.21 -12.29
N ALA A 169 -9.77 -1.97 -12.04
CA ALA A 169 -10.29 -2.94 -13.00
C ALA A 169 -10.97 -2.27 -14.20
N ARG A 170 -11.41 -1.01 -14.03
CA ARG A 170 -11.98 -0.16 -15.06
C ARG A 170 -11.38 1.24 -14.96
N GLY A 171 -11.21 1.89 -16.10
CA GLY A 171 -10.64 3.24 -16.17
C GLY A 171 -9.10 3.24 -16.15
N GLU A 172 -8.54 4.39 -15.82
CA GLU A 172 -7.10 4.67 -15.95
C GLU A 172 -6.30 4.62 -14.62
N GLY A 173 -6.99 4.35 -13.50
CA GLY A 173 -6.42 4.36 -12.16
C GLY A 173 -5.24 3.40 -12.01
N LEU A 174 -4.06 3.95 -11.70
CA LEU A 174 -2.82 3.19 -11.54
C LEU A 174 -1.96 3.84 -10.45
N ALA A 175 -1.40 3.03 -9.55
CA ALA A 175 -0.32 3.45 -8.67
C ALA A 175 0.74 2.34 -8.59
N VAL A 176 1.98 2.69 -8.90
CA VAL A 176 3.15 1.81 -8.86
C VAL A 176 4.16 2.43 -7.91
N LEU A 177 4.28 1.82 -6.73
CA LEU A 177 5.27 2.18 -5.73
C LEU A 177 6.41 1.16 -5.78
N ARG A 178 7.63 1.62 -6.09
CA ARG A 178 8.83 0.79 -6.05
C ARG A 178 9.55 0.99 -4.71
N ILE A 179 9.76 -0.09 -3.99
CA ILE A 179 10.52 -0.10 -2.74
C ILE A 179 12.00 -0.18 -3.10
N VAL A 180 12.67 0.98 -3.17
CA VAL A 180 14.10 1.07 -3.53
C VAL A 180 14.98 0.58 -2.38
N ALA A 181 14.57 0.89 -1.15
CA ALA A 181 15.18 0.44 0.10
C ALA A 181 14.14 0.52 1.22
N ARG A 182 14.47 0.01 2.42
CA ARG A 182 13.53 -0.02 3.56
C ARG A 182 12.90 1.32 3.94
N ASN A 183 13.61 2.42 3.72
CA ASN A 183 13.15 3.79 3.98
C ASN A 183 13.11 4.65 2.71
N ARG A 184 13.04 4.04 1.52
CA ARG A 184 13.04 4.76 0.25
C ARG A 184 12.04 4.18 -0.72
N ILE A 185 11.09 5.00 -1.15
CA ILE A 185 10.01 4.61 -2.07
C ILE A 185 10.04 5.55 -3.28
N ALA A 186 10.06 4.97 -4.48
CA ALA A 186 9.84 5.73 -5.70
C ALA A 186 8.38 5.59 -6.14
N VAL A 187 7.75 6.71 -6.49
CA VAL A 187 6.47 6.69 -7.20
C VAL A 187 6.80 6.58 -8.68
N GLU A 188 6.91 5.35 -9.18
CA GLU A 188 7.29 5.11 -10.58
C GLU A 188 6.21 5.56 -11.55
N HIS A 189 4.95 5.34 -11.17
CA HIS A 189 3.81 5.83 -11.91
C HIS A 189 2.62 5.95 -10.99
N LEU A 190 1.96 7.10 -10.96
CA LEU A 190 0.66 7.29 -10.36
C LEU A 190 -0.20 8.00 -11.38
N ARG A 191 -1.40 7.51 -11.64
CA ARG A 191 -2.39 8.15 -12.51
C ARG A 191 -3.78 7.99 -11.89
N THR A 192 -4.49 9.09 -11.76
CA THR A 192 -5.82 9.11 -11.15
C THR A 192 -6.64 10.29 -11.66
N THR A 193 -7.97 10.19 -11.58
CA THR A 193 -8.88 11.30 -11.85
C THR A 193 -9.80 11.48 -10.65
N ILE A 194 -9.77 12.64 -9.99
CA ILE A 194 -10.67 12.95 -8.88
C ILE A 194 -11.44 14.21 -9.21
N ARG A 195 -12.78 14.18 -9.07
CA ARG A 195 -13.68 15.32 -9.33
C ARG A 195 -13.41 15.99 -10.69
N GLY A 196 -13.17 15.18 -11.72
CA GLY A 196 -12.88 15.63 -13.08
C GLY A 196 -11.45 16.11 -13.33
N ARG A 197 -10.59 16.21 -12.31
CA ARG A 197 -9.18 16.60 -12.45
C ARG A 197 -8.30 15.38 -12.59
N ARG A 198 -7.47 15.35 -13.63
CA ARG A 198 -6.52 14.29 -13.91
C ARG A 198 -5.17 14.64 -13.30
N LEU A 199 -4.60 13.68 -12.59
CA LEU A 199 -3.26 13.75 -12.01
C LEU A 199 -2.42 12.59 -12.50
N GLU A 200 -1.19 12.88 -12.89
CA GLU A 200 -0.19 11.89 -13.22
C GLU A 200 1.15 12.25 -12.56
N ALA A 201 1.82 11.28 -11.96
CA ALA A 201 3.09 11.46 -11.25
C ALA A 201 4.07 10.35 -11.61
N THR A 202 5.33 10.72 -11.79
CA THR A 202 6.45 9.83 -12.04
C THR A 202 7.64 10.24 -11.16
N PRO A 203 8.79 9.55 -11.23
CA PRO A 203 10.01 10.01 -10.58
C PRO A 203 10.46 11.39 -11.08
N ASP A 204 10.19 11.70 -12.35
CA ASP A 204 10.82 12.82 -13.07
C ASP A 204 9.90 14.05 -13.20
N TRP A 205 8.58 13.85 -13.12
CA TRP A 205 7.62 14.93 -13.30
C TRP A 205 6.28 14.64 -12.65
N LEU A 206 5.50 15.71 -12.48
CA LEU A 206 4.10 15.69 -12.09
C LEU A 206 3.29 16.41 -13.17
N GLU A 207 2.08 15.95 -13.48
CA GLU A 207 1.19 16.59 -14.44
C GLU A 207 -0.22 16.65 -13.88
N ILE A 208 -0.87 17.81 -14.01
CA ILE A 208 -2.25 18.02 -13.59
C ILE A 208 -2.99 18.71 -14.74
N ASP A 209 -4.03 18.05 -15.25
CA ASP A 209 -4.78 18.42 -16.46
C ASP A 209 -3.88 18.86 -17.63
N GLY A 210 -2.86 18.06 -17.94
CA GLY A 210 -1.94 18.30 -19.04
C GLY A 210 -0.87 19.36 -18.77
N LYS A 211 -0.92 20.07 -17.63
CA LYS A 211 0.14 21.00 -17.23
C LYS A 211 1.20 20.27 -16.42
N ARG A 212 2.43 20.24 -16.93
CA ARG A 212 3.56 19.53 -16.33
C ARG A 212 4.39 20.41 -15.40
N TYR A 213 4.86 19.81 -14.32
CA TYR A 213 5.69 20.38 -13.26
C TYR A 213 6.89 19.47 -13.01
N VAL A 214 8.07 20.08 -12.86
CA VAL A 214 9.33 19.39 -12.62
C VAL A 214 10.08 20.14 -11.51
N GLY A 215 10.57 19.43 -10.50
CA GLY A 215 11.37 20.00 -9.41
C GLY A 215 10.62 21.03 -8.55
N ARG A 216 9.29 21.07 -8.65
CA ARG A 216 8.41 21.96 -7.86
C ARG A 216 8.00 21.33 -6.53
N ILE A 217 8.48 20.12 -6.21
CA ILE A 217 8.17 19.43 -4.96
C ILE A 217 9.31 19.67 -3.97
N GLY A 218 9.04 20.43 -2.91
CA GLY A 218 9.97 20.65 -1.79
C GLY A 218 9.56 19.84 -0.56
N SER A 219 10.51 19.59 0.37
CA SER A 219 10.16 19.01 1.67
C SER A 219 9.24 19.99 2.41
N GLY A 220 8.06 19.54 2.84
CA GLY A 220 7.04 20.41 3.43
C GLY A 220 6.21 21.26 2.45
N THR A 221 6.44 21.19 1.14
CA THR A 221 5.57 21.79 0.12
C THR A 221 4.60 20.73 -0.39
N LEU A 222 3.32 20.86 -0.02
CA LEU A 222 2.25 20.09 -0.65
C LEU A 222 2.15 20.51 -2.11
N ILE A 223 2.17 19.56 -3.05
CA ILE A 223 1.57 19.82 -4.35
C ILE A 223 0.10 19.46 -4.26
N GLY A 224 -0.67 20.45 -3.85
CA GLY A 224 -2.04 20.66 -4.29
C GLY A 224 -2.00 21.95 -5.08
N LEU A 225 -2.27 21.90 -6.38
CA LEU A 225 -2.49 23.13 -7.13
C LEU A 225 -3.79 23.74 -6.64
N GLU A 226 -3.72 24.59 -5.62
CA GLU A 226 -4.68 25.66 -5.50
C GLU A 226 -4.43 26.58 -6.69
N CYS A 227 -5.35 26.54 -7.66
CA CYS A 227 -5.61 27.68 -8.53
C CYS A 227 -6.69 28.51 -7.86
#